data_AF-A0A6A6UY32-F1
#
_entry.id   AF-A0A6A6UY32-F1
#
_cell.length_a   1.000
_cell.length_b   1.000
_cell.length_c   1.000
_cell.angle_alpha   90.00
_cell.angle_beta   90.00
_cell.angle_gamma   90.00
#
_symmetry.space_group_name_H-M   'P 1'
#
loop_
_entity.id
_entity.type
_entity.pdbx_description
1 polymer ?
#
loop_
_entity_poly.entity_id
_entity_poly.type
_entity_poly.pdbx_seq_one_letter_code
_entity_poly.pdbx_strand_id
1 'polypeptide(L)'
;LRAPGIHIDNVKPPTLDPLAASRYACVYWIDHLCDSKPKSGANEAKDVQALDGVGAFVGKKYLYWLEGLSLCKSLAKGVVLMARL
;
A
#
# COMPACT_ATOMS: atom_id res chain seq x y z
N LEU A 1 -2.74 23.53 24.27
CA LEU A 1 -2.97 22.72 23.06
C LEU A 1 -2.97 21.25 23.47
N ARG A 2 -4.09 20.54 23.34
CA ARG A 2 -4.13 19.08 23.53
C ARG A 2 -3.51 18.45 22.28
N ALA A 3 -2.55 17.53 22.46
CA ALA A 3 -1.98 16.77 21.35
C ALA A 3 -3.05 15.79 20.84
N PRO A 4 -3.62 15.97 19.63
CA PRO A 4 -4.69 15.12 19.12
C PRO A 4 -4.17 13.77 18.58
N GLY A 5 -2.85 13.57 18.55
CA GLY A 5 -2.21 12.38 18.02
C GLY A 5 -2.20 11.22 19.02
N ILE A 6 -2.43 10.01 18.51
CA ILE A 6 -2.20 8.75 19.21
C ILE A 6 -1.05 8.01 18.54
N HIS A 7 -0.13 7.44 19.34
CA HIS A 7 0.91 6.59 18.79
C HIS A 7 0.27 5.35 18.18
N ILE A 8 0.72 4.95 16.99
CA ILE A 8 0.09 3.84 16.27
C ILE A 8 0.08 2.57 17.12
N ASP A 9 1.13 2.32 17.92
CA ASP A 9 1.25 1.13 18.80
C ASP A 9 0.23 1.06 19.91
N ASN A 10 -0.43 2.18 20.21
CA ASN A 10 -1.54 2.21 21.15
C ASN A 10 -2.89 1.94 20.46
N VAL A 11 -2.94 1.95 19.12
CA VAL A 11 -4.15 1.64 18.34
C VAL A 11 -4.30 0.13 18.24
N LYS A 12 -5.42 -0.38 18.74
CA LYS A 12 -5.82 -1.79 18.63
C LYS A 12 -6.93 -1.94 17.60
N PRO A 13 -6.88 -2.96 16.71
CA PRO A 13 -7.98 -3.25 15.81
C PRO A 13 -9.27 -3.55 16.60
N PRO A 14 -10.43 -3.06 16.13
CA PRO A 14 -11.71 -3.46 16.72
C PRO A 14 -12.01 -4.94 16.42
N THR A 15 -12.92 -5.55 17.19
CA THR A 15 -13.31 -6.98 17.03
C THR A 15 -13.85 -7.30 15.63
N LEU A 16 -14.54 -6.34 15.00
CA LEU A 16 -14.93 -6.40 13.60
C LEU A 16 -13.99 -5.50 12.81
N ASP A 17 -12.77 -5.99 12.55
CA ASP A 17 -11.73 -5.21 11.88
C ASP A 17 -12.18 -4.84 10.45
N PRO A 18 -12.48 -3.56 10.17
CA PRO A 18 -12.95 -3.14 8.86
C PRO A 18 -11.85 -3.29 7.79
N LEU A 19 -10.59 -3.39 8.20
CA LEU A 19 -9.47 -3.63 7.30
C LEU A 19 -9.20 -5.11 7.08
N ALA A 20 -9.87 -6.05 7.75
CA ALA A 20 -9.53 -7.47 7.66
C ALA A 20 -9.48 -7.98 6.21
N ALA A 21 -10.47 -7.59 5.39
CA ALA A 21 -10.55 -7.99 3.99
C ALA A 21 -9.49 -7.32 3.09
N SER A 22 -9.10 -6.07 3.41
CA SER A 22 -8.19 -5.28 2.58
C SER A 22 -6.74 -5.29 3.08
N ARG A 23 -6.48 -5.77 4.31
CA ARG A 23 -5.17 -5.77 4.99
C ARG A 23 -4.09 -6.42 4.15
N TYR A 24 -4.39 -7.59 3.59
CA TYR A 24 -3.44 -8.31 2.74
C TYR A 24 -3.10 -7.48 1.49
N ALA A 25 -4.10 -7.04 0.73
CA ALA A 25 -3.88 -6.23 -0.46
C ALA A 25 -3.14 -4.93 -0.12
N CYS A 26 -3.52 -4.24 0.96
CA CYS A 26 -2.89 -3.01 1.45
C CYS A 26 -1.38 -3.19 1.67
N VAL A 27 -0.95 -4.34 2.21
CA VAL A 27 0.45 -4.61 2.56
C VAL A 27 1.28 -5.21 1.42
N TYR A 28 0.65 -5.93 0.48
CA TYR A 28 1.37 -6.79 -0.48
C TYR A 28 1.13 -6.47 -1.96
N TRP A 29 0.24 -5.53 -2.31
CA TRP A 29 -0.05 -5.28 -3.74
C TRP A 29 1.18 -4.84 -4.55
N ILE A 30 2.09 -4.03 -3.96
CA ILE A 30 3.33 -3.61 -4.64
C ILE A 30 4.29 -4.79 -4.81
N ASP A 31 4.40 -5.67 -3.81
CA ASP A 31 5.23 -6.88 -3.92
C ASP A 31 4.79 -7.71 -5.12
N HIS A 32 3.49 -8.02 -5.19
CA HIS A 32 2.92 -8.79 -6.28
C HIS A 32 3.07 -8.08 -7.63
N LEU A 33 2.92 -6.76 -7.67
CA LEU A 33 3.13 -5.99 -8.89
C LEU A 33 4.58 -6.11 -9.37
N CYS A 34 5.57 -5.93 -8.50
CA CYS A 34 6.98 -6.07 -8.85
C CYS A 34 7.31 -7.50 -9.31
N ASP A 35 6.78 -8.52 -8.63
CA ASP A 35 7.05 -9.92 -8.93
C ASP A 35 6.35 -10.40 -10.21
N SER A 36 5.28 -9.73 -10.63
CA SER A 36 4.55 -10.03 -11.86
C SER A 36 5.25 -9.58 -13.15
N LYS A 37 6.26 -8.69 -13.04
CA LYS A 37 6.97 -8.16 -14.21
C LYS A 37 7.82 -9.25 -14.89
N PRO A 38 7.59 -9.55 -16.19
CA PRO A 38 8.35 -10.59 -16.87
C PRO A 38 9.82 -10.17 -17.06
N LYS A 39 10.75 -11.08 -16.76
CA LYS A 39 12.21 -10.84 -16.85
C LYS A 39 12.72 -10.45 -18.24
N SER A 40 11.93 -10.68 -19.29
CA SER A 40 12.33 -10.52 -20.69
C SER A 40 11.61 -9.39 -21.43
N GLY A 41 10.92 -8.47 -20.75
CA GLY A 41 10.28 -7.30 -21.39
C GLY A 41 9.14 -7.62 -22.37
N ALA A 42 8.65 -8.85 -22.40
CA ALA A 42 7.75 -9.34 -23.45
C ALA A 42 6.30 -8.78 -23.40
N ASN A 43 5.97 -7.84 -22.51
CA ASN A 43 4.60 -7.37 -22.30
C ASN A 43 4.51 -5.86 -22.02
N GLU A 44 5.17 -5.05 -22.83
CA GLU A 44 5.18 -3.57 -22.73
C GLU A 44 3.77 -2.96 -22.58
N ALA A 45 2.77 -3.47 -23.29
CA ALA A 45 1.39 -2.97 -23.21
C ALA A 45 0.74 -3.21 -21.82
N LYS A 46 1.05 -4.33 -21.16
CA LYS A 46 0.56 -4.61 -19.78
C LYS A 46 1.28 -3.74 -18.77
N ASP A 47 2.56 -3.48 -18.99
CA ASP A 47 3.36 -2.61 -18.12
C ASP A 47 2.85 -1.17 -18.16
N VAL A 48 2.45 -0.65 -19.34
CA VAL A 48 1.83 0.68 -19.48
C VAL A 48 0.52 0.78 -18.70
N GLN A 49 -0.38 -0.22 -18.85
CA GLN A 49 -1.66 -0.22 -18.14
C GLN A 49 -1.49 -0.31 -16.62
N ALA A 50 -0.51 -1.11 -16.16
CA ALA A 50 -0.18 -1.19 -14.75
C ALA A 50 0.38 0.14 -14.22
N LEU A 51 1.25 0.82 -14.98
CA LEU A 51 1.78 2.14 -14.62
C LEU A 51 0.66 3.18 -14.47
N ASP A 52 -0.29 3.21 -15.41
CA ASP A 52 -1.45 4.12 -15.36
C ASP A 52 -2.31 3.86 -14.12
N GLY A 53 -2.56 2.58 -13.81
CA GLY A 53 -3.28 2.17 -12.61
C GLY A 53 -2.58 2.61 -11.31
N VAL A 54 -1.26 2.41 -11.23
CA VAL A 54 -0.43 2.86 -10.10
C VAL A 54 -0.45 4.39 -9.98
N GLY A 55 -0.26 5.11 -11.08
CA GLY A 55 -0.28 6.57 -11.08
C GLY A 55 -1.61 7.13 -10.60
N ALA A 56 -2.73 6.57 -11.07
CA ALA A 56 -4.06 6.95 -10.62
C ALA A 56 -4.29 6.62 -9.14
N PHE A 57 -3.79 5.48 -8.65
CA PHE A 57 -3.88 5.09 -7.25
C PHE A 57 -3.06 6.04 -6.37
N VAL A 58 -1.79 6.29 -6.69
CA VAL A 58 -0.92 7.19 -5.93
C VAL A 58 -1.51 8.60 -5.92
N GLY A 59 -1.94 9.12 -7.07
CA GLY A 59 -2.51 10.46 -7.17
C GLY A 59 -3.79 10.68 -6.35
N LYS A 60 -4.59 9.63 -6.09
CA LYS A 60 -5.88 9.75 -5.40
C LYS A 60 -5.92 9.14 -4.01
N LYS A 61 -5.09 8.13 -3.73
CA LYS A 61 -5.22 7.23 -2.57
C LYS A 61 -3.96 7.06 -1.75
N TYR A 62 -2.84 7.70 -2.11
CA TYR A 62 -1.56 7.52 -1.42
C TYR A 62 -1.62 7.75 0.09
N LEU A 63 -2.21 8.87 0.55
CA LEU A 63 -2.30 9.17 1.99
C LEU A 63 -3.17 8.16 2.75
N TYR A 64 -4.31 7.77 2.19
CA TYR A 64 -5.18 6.74 2.78
C TYR A 64 -4.48 5.37 2.84
N TRP A 65 -3.67 5.07 1.83
CA TRP A 65 -2.87 3.85 1.83
C TRP A 65 -1.78 3.88 2.91
N LEU A 66 -1.06 4.99 3.10
CA LEU A 66 -0.10 5.14 4.20
C LEU A 66 -0.78 5.04 5.58
N GLU A 67 -1.97 5.61 5.73
CA GLU A 67 -2.76 5.47 6.94
C GLU A 67 -3.15 4.01 7.20
N GLY A 68 -3.67 3.32 6.17
CA GLY A 68 -3.98 1.89 6.23
C GLY A 68 -2.75 1.04 6.58
N LEU A 69 -1.60 1.33 5.99
CA LEU A 69 -0.34 0.67 6.30
C LEU A 69 0.12 0.93 7.74
N SER A 70 -0.06 2.15 8.25
CA SER A 70 0.22 2.49 9.64
C SER A 70 -0.65 1.64 10.58
N LEU A 71 -1.97 1.57 10.32
CA LEU A 71 -2.90 0.71 11.05
C LEU A 71 -2.54 -0.78 10.93
N CYS A 72 -1.93 -1.19 9.82
CA CYS A 72 -1.40 -2.53 9.60
C CYS A 72 0.03 -2.75 10.11
N LYS A 73 0.63 -1.80 10.84
CA LYS A 73 2.01 -1.89 11.37
C LYS A 73 3.08 -2.12 10.31
N SER A 74 2.79 -1.68 9.09
CA SER A 74 3.56 -2.01 7.89
C SER A 74 4.00 -0.76 7.12
N LEU A 75 3.98 0.42 7.76
CA LEU A 75 4.36 1.68 7.12
C LEU A 75 5.79 1.65 6.56
N ALA A 76 6.76 1.20 7.36
CA ALA A 76 8.16 1.10 6.92
C ALA A 76 8.31 0.22 5.67
N LYS A 77 7.59 -0.91 5.62
CA LYS A 77 7.56 -1.79 4.45
C LYS A 77 7.01 -1.06 3.24
N GLY A 78 5.86 -0.38 3.37
CA GLY A 78 5.24 0.36 2.28
C GLY A 78 6.16 1.45 1.70
N VAL A 79 6.84 2.21 2.55
CA VAL A 79 7.79 3.25 2.11
C VAL A 79 8.94 2.66 1.30
N VAL A 80 9.51 1.53 1.74
CA VAL A 80 10.56 0.83 0.98
C VAL A 80 10.04 0.33 -0.36
N LEU A 81 8.81 -0.19 -0.41
CA LEU A 81 8.19 -0.68 -1.65
C LEU A 81 7.89 0.43 -2.65
N MET A 82 7.53 1.64 -2.18
CA MET A 82 7.34 2.80 -3.05
C MET A 82 8.62 3.20 -3.79
N ALA A 83 9.80 2.95 -3.21
CA ALA A 83 11.07 3.22 -3.87
C ALA A 83 11.39 2.21 -5.01
N ARG A 84 10.62 1.11 -5.12
CA ARG A 84 10.76 0.09 -6.18
C ARG A 84 9.81 0.33 -7.36
N LEU A 85 8.84 1.23 -7.22
CA LEU A 85 7.91 1.64 -8.27
C LEU A 85 8.56 2.70 -9.15
#